data_AF-A0A4Z0HF06-F1
#
_entry.id   AF-A0A4Z0HF06-F1
#
_cell.length_a   1.000
_cell.length_b   1.000
_cell.length_c   1.000
_cell.angle_alpha   90.00
_cell.angle_beta   90.00
_cell.angle_gamma   90.00
#
_symmetry.space_group_name_H-M   'P 1'
#
loop_
_entity.id
_entity.type
_entity.pdbx_description
1 polymer ?
#
loop_
_entity_poly.entity_id
_entity_poly.type
_entity_poly.pdbx_seq_one_letter_code
_entity_poly.pdbx_strand_id
1 'polypeptide(L)'
;MTPSYPPLPGVTVPAAGLRAVPLEKLLKNDPVMPRGVLGTAPGGCASRCTMRDPVYRDLTGDGREELVVAVDEIGLRMTWVEVYRAFGNRVRPVLVLYDLTGLTIETYGRDLVVNVVRGDGLTTTRYRWNGTVMAPVTPGNDAQDAEGTPTP
;
A
#
# COMPACT_ATOMS: atom_id res chain seq x y z
N MET A 1 -11.32 15.01 6.11
CA MET A 1 -11.56 14.56 4.71
C MET A 1 -10.87 13.24 4.52
N THR A 2 -11.58 12.22 4.05
CA THR A 2 -10.95 10.93 3.70
C THR A 2 -10.18 11.12 2.39
N PRO A 3 -8.90 10.71 2.30
CA PRO A 3 -8.20 10.71 1.02
C PRO A 3 -9.01 9.95 -0.03
N SER A 4 -9.10 10.49 -1.25
CA SER A 4 -9.69 9.81 -2.39
C SER A 4 -8.68 9.82 -3.53
N TYR A 5 -8.26 8.65 -3.95
CA TYR A 5 -7.34 8.49 -5.07
C TYR A 5 -8.13 8.21 -6.36
N PRO A 6 -7.88 8.96 -7.44
CA PRO A 6 -8.55 8.71 -8.71
C PRO A 6 -8.13 7.36 -9.30
N PRO A 7 -8.96 6.75 -10.18
CA PRO A 7 -8.54 5.60 -10.95
C PRO A 7 -7.34 5.90 -11.85
N LEU A 8 -6.48 4.91 -12.09
CA LEU A 8 -5.34 5.05 -12.99
C LEU A 8 -5.82 5.23 -14.44
N PRO A 9 -5.49 6.34 -15.12
CA PRO A 9 -5.81 6.54 -16.52
C PRO A 9 -5.14 5.46 -17.40
N GLY A 10 -5.84 4.97 -18.42
CA GLY A 10 -5.27 4.02 -19.40
C GLY A 10 -4.96 2.61 -18.88
N VAL A 11 -5.31 2.30 -17.63
CA VAL A 11 -5.14 0.97 -17.04
C VAL A 11 -6.49 0.29 -16.85
N THR A 12 -6.63 -0.87 -17.49
CA THR A 12 -7.79 -1.75 -17.36
C THR A 12 -7.36 -3.03 -16.67
N VAL A 13 -8.17 -3.49 -15.71
CA VAL A 13 -7.99 -4.77 -15.02
C VAL A 13 -8.64 -5.87 -15.88
N PRO A 14 -7.87 -6.87 -16.34
CA PRO A 14 -8.41 -8.02 -17.07
C PRO A 14 -9.35 -8.87 -16.19
N ALA A 15 -10.10 -9.79 -16.82
CA ALA A 15 -10.92 -10.75 -16.09
C ALA A 15 -10.10 -11.62 -15.11
N ALA A 16 -8.82 -11.84 -15.41
CA ALA A 16 -7.87 -12.55 -14.55
C ALA A 16 -7.40 -11.73 -13.31
N GLY A 17 -7.89 -10.49 -13.14
CA GLY A 17 -7.62 -9.66 -11.97
C GLY A 17 -6.32 -8.87 -12.01
N LEU A 18 -5.96 -8.25 -10.88
CA LEU A 18 -4.79 -7.36 -10.77
C LEU A 18 -3.46 -8.04 -11.09
N ARG A 19 -3.34 -9.34 -10.81
CA ARG A 19 -2.13 -10.14 -11.13
C ARG A 19 -1.79 -10.15 -12.62
N ALA A 20 -2.78 -9.93 -13.49
CA ALA A 20 -2.59 -9.86 -14.93
C ALA A 20 -2.22 -8.46 -15.44
N VAL A 21 -2.15 -7.45 -14.55
CA VAL A 21 -1.72 -6.09 -14.91
C VAL A 21 -0.20 -5.98 -14.68
N PRO A 22 0.59 -5.60 -15.69
CA PRO A 22 2.02 -5.38 -15.49
C PRO A 22 2.27 -4.28 -14.45
N LEU A 23 3.13 -4.55 -13.46
CA LEU A 23 3.42 -3.61 -12.37
C LEU A 23 3.97 -2.27 -12.88
N GLU A 24 4.85 -2.31 -13.88
CA GLU A 24 5.35 -1.10 -14.54
C GLU A 24 4.24 -0.26 -15.16
N LYS A 25 3.18 -0.89 -15.69
CA LYS A 25 2.03 -0.19 -16.26
C LYS A 25 1.22 0.51 -15.18
N LEU A 26 1.07 -0.09 -14.00
CA LEU A 26 0.41 0.57 -12.85
C LEU A 26 1.20 1.83 -12.47
N LEU A 27 2.45 1.65 -12.10
CA LEU A 27 3.30 2.71 -11.57
C LEU A 27 3.46 3.89 -12.55
N LYS A 28 3.65 3.62 -13.86
CA LYS A 28 3.78 4.69 -14.87
C LYS A 28 2.50 5.50 -15.10
N ASN A 29 1.34 4.91 -14.85
CA ASN A 29 0.05 5.57 -15.04
C ASN A 29 -0.53 6.11 -13.74
N ASP A 30 0.12 5.88 -12.59
CA ASP A 30 -0.33 6.44 -11.33
C ASP A 30 -0.03 7.95 -11.26
N PRO A 31 -1.06 8.81 -11.16
CA PRO A 31 -0.86 10.26 -11.04
C PRO A 31 -0.14 10.68 -9.76
N VAL A 32 -0.17 9.86 -8.70
CA VAL A 32 0.48 10.19 -7.42
C VAL A 32 1.93 9.74 -7.36
N MET A 33 2.35 8.81 -8.23
CA MET A 33 3.72 8.30 -8.29
C MET A 33 4.63 9.32 -8.99
N PRO A 34 5.66 9.87 -8.31
CA PRO A 34 6.54 10.83 -8.94
C PRO A 34 7.37 10.16 -10.04
N ARG A 35 7.32 10.73 -11.25
CA ARG A 35 8.10 10.22 -12.40
C ARG A 35 9.60 10.13 -12.14
N GLY A 36 10.12 10.96 -11.24
CA GLY A 36 11.53 10.94 -10.84
C GLY A 36 11.94 9.68 -10.07
N VAL A 37 11.00 8.98 -9.42
CA VAL A 37 11.24 7.76 -8.65
C VAL A 37 11.40 6.55 -9.58
N LEU A 38 10.56 6.41 -10.60
CA LEU A 38 10.59 5.25 -11.50
C LEU A 38 11.75 5.29 -12.52
N GLY A 39 12.41 6.45 -12.67
CA GLY A 39 13.38 6.67 -13.74
C GLY A 39 12.80 6.38 -15.14
N THR A 40 13.68 6.17 -16.12
CA THR A 40 13.29 5.92 -17.53
C THR A 40 13.62 4.50 -18.01
N ALA A 41 14.13 3.63 -17.13
CA ALA A 41 14.58 2.29 -17.50
C ALA A 41 13.40 1.32 -17.76
N PRO A 42 13.56 0.31 -18.62
CA PRO A 42 12.61 -0.81 -18.72
C PRO A 42 12.46 -1.51 -17.36
N GLY A 43 11.23 -1.76 -16.91
CA GLY A 43 10.95 -2.23 -15.55
C GLY A 43 10.71 -1.12 -14.53
N GLY A 44 10.83 0.15 -14.92
CA GLY A 44 10.42 1.29 -14.09
C GLY A 44 11.30 1.52 -12.87
N CYS A 45 12.52 0.96 -12.83
CA CYS A 45 13.57 1.37 -11.89
C CYS A 45 14.92 1.44 -12.61
N ALA A 46 15.49 2.64 -12.70
CA ALA A 46 16.89 2.80 -13.10
C ALA A 46 17.82 2.38 -11.94
N SER A 47 19.14 2.55 -12.07
CA SER A 47 20.14 2.29 -11.01
C SER A 47 19.94 3.07 -9.69
N ARG A 48 18.85 3.83 -9.57
CA ARG A 48 18.50 4.70 -8.44
C ARG A 48 17.38 4.14 -7.57
N CYS A 49 16.63 3.14 -8.04
CA CYS A 49 15.63 2.51 -7.22
C CYS A 49 15.62 0.99 -7.31
N THR A 50 15.09 0.37 -6.26
CA THR A 50 14.86 -1.06 -6.15
C THR A 50 13.38 -1.29 -5.92
N MET A 51 12.74 -2.04 -6.81
CA MET A 51 11.38 -2.51 -6.60
C MET A 51 11.40 -3.77 -5.74
N ARG A 52 10.61 -3.79 -4.67
CA ARG A 52 10.44 -5.00 -3.85
C ARG A 52 9.46 -5.95 -4.52
N ASP A 53 9.50 -7.22 -4.13
CA ASP A 53 8.54 -8.21 -4.60
C ASP A 53 7.11 -7.76 -4.26
N PRO A 54 6.18 -7.76 -5.24
CA PRO A 54 4.80 -7.36 -5.01
C PRO A 54 4.09 -8.38 -4.12
N VAL A 55 3.31 -7.89 -3.15
CA VAL A 55 2.51 -8.73 -2.24
C VAL A 55 1.05 -8.60 -2.62
N TYR A 56 0.36 -9.73 -2.69
CA TYR A 56 -1.08 -9.79 -2.95
C TYR A 56 -1.80 -10.30 -1.70
N ARG A 57 -2.82 -9.56 -1.25
CA ARG A 57 -3.56 -9.89 -0.03
C ARG A 57 -4.97 -9.31 -0.06
N ASP A 58 -5.96 -10.09 0.38
CA ASP A 58 -7.31 -9.56 0.63
C ASP A 58 -7.32 -8.71 1.91
N LEU A 59 -7.09 -7.40 1.75
CA LEU A 59 -7.06 -6.41 2.82
C LEU A 59 -8.44 -5.79 3.06
N THR A 60 -9.32 -5.81 2.06
CA THR A 60 -10.67 -5.25 2.17
C THR A 60 -11.73 -6.25 2.64
N GLY A 61 -11.44 -7.54 2.58
CA GLY A 61 -12.31 -8.62 3.00
C GLY A 61 -13.39 -8.98 1.98
N ASP A 62 -13.23 -8.58 0.71
CA ASP A 62 -14.19 -8.84 -0.36
C ASP A 62 -13.87 -10.12 -1.17
N GLY A 63 -12.84 -10.86 -0.75
CA GLY A 63 -12.37 -12.08 -1.41
C GLY A 63 -11.49 -11.81 -2.64
N ARG A 64 -11.15 -10.55 -2.93
CA ARG A 64 -10.21 -10.16 -3.99
C ARG A 64 -8.96 -9.59 -3.37
N GLU A 65 -7.82 -10.00 -3.88
CA GLU A 65 -6.54 -9.49 -3.38
C GLU A 65 -6.28 -8.05 -3.87
N GLU A 66 -5.91 -7.19 -2.93
CA GLU A 66 -5.20 -5.96 -3.20
C GLU A 66 -3.71 -6.23 -3.47
N LEU A 67 -3.07 -5.34 -4.23
CA LEU A 67 -1.66 -5.41 -4.59
C LEU A 67 -0.88 -4.35 -3.81
N VAL A 68 0.03 -4.78 -2.95
CA VAL A 68 0.98 -3.93 -2.22
C VAL A 68 2.29 -3.87 -3.01
N VAL A 69 2.74 -2.64 -3.27
CA VAL A 69 3.96 -2.33 -4.02
C VAL A 69 4.83 -1.46 -3.16
N ALA A 70 6.14 -1.74 -3.14
CA ALA A 70 7.12 -0.88 -2.52
C ALA A 70 8.30 -0.62 -3.47
N VAL A 71 8.72 0.64 -3.55
CA VAL A 71 9.85 1.11 -4.36
C VAL A 71 10.81 1.87 -3.46
N ASP A 72 12.00 1.34 -3.27
CA ASP A 72 13.08 2.00 -2.53
C ASP A 72 13.85 2.93 -3.47
N GLU A 73 13.74 4.23 -3.28
CA GLU A 73 14.52 5.26 -4.00
C GLU A 73 15.79 5.58 -3.21
N ILE A 74 16.90 5.02 -3.67
CA ILE A 74 18.20 5.04 -3.00
C ILE A 74 18.74 6.47 -2.92
N GLY A 75 18.56 7.27 -3.99
CA GLY A 75 19.08 8.64 -4.06
C GLY A 75 18.41 9.58 -3.07
N LEU A 76 17.12 9.37 -2.79
CA LEU A 76 16.34 10.18 -1.85
C LEU A 76 16.28 9.58 -0.44
N ARG A 77 16.79 8.36 -0.25
CA ARG A 77 16.65 7.60 0.99
C ARG A 77 15.19 7.49 1.44
N MET A 78 14.30 7.28 0.47
CA MET A 78 12.87 7.10 0.69
C MET A 78 12.40 5.75 0.15
N THR A 79 11.34 5.21 0.75
CA THR A 79 10.56 4.09 0.22
C THR A 79 9.16 4.60 -0.06
N TRP A 80 8.72 4.43 -1.30
CA TRP A 80 7.34 4.65 -1.73
C TRP A 80 6.56 3.35 -1.60
N VAL A 81 5.35 3.44 -1.06
CA VAL A 81 4.45 2.32 -0.83
C VAL A 81 3.08 2.67 -1.36
N GLU A 82 2.57 1.82 -2.25
CA GLU A 82 1.22 1.95 -2.79
C GLU A 82 0.47 0.64 -2.64
N VAL A 83 -0.82 0.74 -2.30
CA VAL A 83 -1.73 -0.39 -2.30
C VAL A 83 -2.77 -0.15 -3.38
N TYR A 84 -2.84 -1.02 -4.37
CA TYR A 84 -3.80 -0.95 -5.47
C TYR A 84 -4.96 -1.90 -5.25
N ARG A 85 -6.16 -1.42 -5.62
CA ARG A 85 -7.38 -2.22 -5.62
C ARG A 85 -8.12 -2.08 -6.94
N ALA A 86 -8.68 -3.20 -7.41
CA ALA A 86 -9.56 -3.22 -8.57
C ALA A 86 -10.99 -2.84 -8.19
N PHE A 87 -11.60 -1.97 -9.01
CA PHE A 87 -13.00 -1.58 -8.93
C PHE A 87 -13.64 -1.83 -10.29
N GLY A 88 -14.26 -3.00 -10.44
CA GLY A 88 -14.67 -3.51 -11.75
C GLY A 88 -13.44 -3.70 -12.63
N ASN A 89 -13.42 -3.05 -13.80
CA ASN A 89 -12.31 -3.09 -14.74
C ASN A 89 -11.30 -1.94 -14.55
N ARG A 90 -11.45 -1.10 -13.52
CA ARG A 90 -10.52 -0.01 -13.20
C ARG A 90 -9.67 -0.38 -12.00
N VAL A 91 -8.52 0.27 -11.86
CA VAL A 91 -7.64 0.16 -10.69
C VAL A 91 -7.46 1.54 -10.07
N ARG A 92 -7.40 1.60 -8.74
CA ARG A 92 -7.09 2.83 -8.00
C ARG A 92 -6.17 2.52 -6.82
N PRO A 93 -5.34 3.47 -6.37
CA PRO A 93 -4.68 3.38 -5.09
C PRO A 93 -5.72 3.43 -3.97
N VAL A 94 -5.46 2.70 -2.90
CA VAL A 94 -6.20 2.75 -1.64
C VAL A 94 -5.27 3.04 -0.46
N LEU A 95 -3.96 3.04 -0.67
CA LEU A 95 -2.97 3.61 0.24
C LEU A 95 -1.85 4.20 -0.62
N VAL A 96 -1.35 5.36 -0.22
CA VAL A 96 -0.11 5.96 -0.75
C VAL A 96 0.66 6.44 0.48
N LEU A 97 1.86 5.93 0.65
CA LEU A 97 2.77 6.30 1.73
C LEU A 97 4.17 6.45 1.15
N TYR A 98 4.92 7.41 1.66
CA TYR A 98 6.35 7.53 1.42
C TYR A 98 7.02 7.90 2.74
N ASP A 99 8.09 7.19 3.07
CA ASP A 99 8.86 7.46 4.29
C ASP A 99 10.32 7.04 4.08
N LEU A 100 11.14 7.09 5.13
CA LEU A 100 12.55 6.72 5.08
C LEU A 100 12.77 5.30 4.54
N THR A 101 13.86 5.13 3.78
CA THR A 101 14.31 3.80 3.32
C THR A 101 14.54 2.87 4.51
N GLY A 102 14.14 1.61 4.34
CA GLY A 102 14.23 0.58 5.39
C GLY A 102 12.94 0.40 6.18
N LEU A 103 11.87 1.13 5.85
CA LEU A 103 10.55 0.78 6.36
C LEU A 103 10.19 -0.65 5.97
N THR A 104 9.56 -1.38 6.88
CA THR A 104 9.01 -2.72 6.61
C THR A 104 7.49 -2.66 6.55
N ILE A 105 6.93 -3.57 5.75
CA ILE A 105 5.50 -3.71 5.56
C ILE A 105 5.17 -5.16 5.82
N GLU A 106 4.24 -5.37 6.73
CA GLU A 106 3.74 -6.68 7.08
C GLU A 106 2.21 -6.68 6.98
N THR A 107 1.63 -7.88 6.87
CA THR A 107 0.18 -8.04 6.92
C THR A 107 -0.21 -8.81 8.16
N TYR A 108 -1.18 -8.31 8.91
CA TYR A 108 -1.77 -9.01 10.05
C TYR A 108 -3.28 -9.11 9.84
N GLY A 109 -3.73 -10.31 9.46
CA GLY A 109 -5.10 -10.51 8.99
C GLY A 109 -5.37 -9.67 7.73
N ARG A 110 -6.20 -8.62 7.91
CA ARG A 110 -6.60 -7.64 6.88
C ARG A 110 -5.90 -6.29 7.00
N ASP A 111 -5.02 -6.15 7.99
CA ASP A 111 -4.34 -4.89 8.24
C ASP A 111 -2.95 -4.90 7.64
N LEU A 112 -2.54 -3.71 7.19
CA LEU A 112 -1.17 -3.42 6.80
C LEU A 112 -0.45 -2.82 8.01
N VAL A 113 0.65 -3.42 8.44
CA VAL A 113 1.49 -2.90 9.51
C VAL A 113 2.74 -2.32 8.88
N VAL A 114 2.95 -1.02 9.07
CA VAL A 114 4.13 -0.30 8.57
C VAL A 114 5.01 0.05 9.75
N ASN A 115 6.27 -0.37 9.68
CA ASN A 115 7.29 -0.12 10.69
C ASN A 115 8.36 0.79 10.11
N VAL A 116 8.67 1.88 10.81
CA VAL A 116 9.72 2.82 10.41
C VAL A 116 10.68 3.00 11.59
N VAL A 117 11.95 2.64 11.38
CA VAL A 117 13.01 2.86 12.37
C VAL A 117 13.60 4.25 12.16
N ARG A 118 13.63 5.03 13.24
CA ARG A 118 14.16 6.40 13.28
C ARG A 118 15.15 6.53 14.43
N GLY A 119 15.84 7.67 14.51
CA GLY A 119 16.81 7.93 15.57
C GLY A 119 16.20 7.94 16.99
N ASP A 120 14.90 8.21 17.09
CA ASP A 120 14.11 8.21 18.33
C ASP A 120 13.39 6.88 18.62
N GLY A 121 13.56 5.87 17.76
CA GLY A 121 13.03 4.51 17.97
C GLY A 121 12.20 3.97 16.81
N LEU A 122 11.41 2.94 17.09
CA LEU A 122 10.52 2.31 16.13
C LEU A 122 9.14 2.98 16.16
N THR A 123 8.67 3.46 15.02
CA THR A 123 7.27 3.86 14.81
C THR A 123 6.52 2.75 14.09
N THR A 124 5.43 2.26 14.68
CA THR A 124 4.54 1.28 14.04
C THR A 124 3.19 1.94 13.76
N THR A 125 2.74 1.89 12.52
CA THR A 125 1.40 2.35 12.10
C THR A 125 0.62 1.20 11.48
N ARG A 126 -0.56 0.91 12.03
CA ARG A 126 -1.50 -0.08 11.47
C ARG A 126 -2.47 0.63 10.55
N TYR A 127 -2.66 0.14 9.34
CA TYR A 127 -3.65 0.63 8.40
C TYR A 127 -4.74 -0.41 8.19
N ARG A 128 -6.00 0.04 8.24
CA ARG A 128 -7.18 -0.79 8.03
C ARG A 128 -8.08 -0.16 6.98
N TRP A 129 -8.74 -1.01 6.19
CA TRP A 129 -9.76 -0.58 5.24
C TRP A 129 -10.93 0.09 5.96
N ASN A 130 -11.27 1.32 5.56
CA ASN A 130 -12.39 2.09 6.13
C ASN A 130 -13.63 2.17 5.21
N GLY A 131 -13.70 1.35 4.16
CA GLY A 131 -14.73 1.45 3.12
C GLY A 131 -14.33 2.31 1.91
N THR A 132 -13.25 3.10 2.01
CA THR A 132 -12.79 3.98 0.93
C THR A 132 -11.30 3.83 0.63
N VAL A 133 -10.45 3.84 1.67
CA VAL A 133 -8.99 3.73 1.64
C VAL A 133 -8.50 2.90 2.84
N MET A 134 -7.25 2.45 2.79
CA MET A 134 -6.52 1.99 3.98
C MET A 134 -6.15 3.23 4.80
N ALA A 135 -6.73 3.37 5.99
CA ALA A 135 -6.52 4.51 6.87
C ALA A 135 -5.77 4.08 8.13
N PRO A 136 -4.91 4.94 8.71
CA PRO A 136 -4.22 4.63 9.95
C PRO A 136 -5.24 4.42 11.07
N VAL A 137 -5.06 3.36 11.83
CA VAL A 137 -5.80 3.07 13.05
C VAL A 137 -5.00 3.67 14.19
N THR A 138 -5.62 4.58 14.94
CA THR A 138 -5.02 5.07 16.18
C THR A 138 -5.04 3.94 17.20
N PRO A 139 -3.97 3.68 17.96
CA PRO A 139 -4.03 2.76 19.10
C PRO A 139 -5.07 3.30 20.10
N GLY A 140 -6.28 2.75 20.08
CA GLY A 140 -7.42 3.22 20.87
C GLY A 140 -8.47 2.13 20.97
N ASN A 141 -8.49 1.44 22.11
CA ASN A 141 -9.55 0.59 22.67
C ASN A 141 -9.94 -0.74 21.97
N ASP A 142 -9.06 -1.39 21.21
CA ASP A 142 -9.23 -2.84 20.92
C ASP A 142 -9.19 -3.70 22.23
N ALA A 143 -8.84 -3.12 23.38
CA ALA A 143 -8.86 -3.76 24.69
C ALA A 143 -10.25 -3.80 25.38
N GLN A 144 -11.26 -3.06 24.90
CA GLN A 144 -12.59 -3.04 25.55
C GLN A 144 -13.56 -4.12 25.04
N ASP A 145 -13.28 -4.77 23.92
CA ASP A 145 -14.11 -5.89 23.41
C ASP A 145 -13.67 -7.27 23.95
N ALA A 146 -12.63 -7.32 24.80
CA ALA A 146 -12.12 -8.54 25.41
C ALA A 146 -12.47 -8.72 26.90
N GLU A 147 -13.08 -7.73 27.55
CA GLU A 147 -13.56 -7.83 28.95
C GLU A 147 -15.09 -7.76 29.02
N GLY A 148 -15.75 -8.75 28.41
CA GLY A 148 -17.09 -9.14 28.80
C GLY A 148 -17.06 -9.85 30.16
N THR A 149 -17.15 -9.06 31.23
CA THR A 149 -17.57 -9.36 32.62
C THR A 149 -17.70 -10.85 33.04
N PRO A 150 -17.01 -11.32 34.11
CA PRO A 150 -17.43 -12.50 34.85
C PRO A 150 -18.62 -12.14 35.75
N THR A 151 -19.77 -12.76 35.50
CA THR A 151 -20.97 -12.65 36.35
C THR A 151 -20.72 -13.32 37.72
N PRO A 152 -21.17 -12.73 38.85
CA PRO A 152 -20.96 -13.25 40.21
C PRO A 152 -21.70 -14.57 40.50
#